data_AF-A0A3B8LQ71-F1
#
_entry.id   AF-A0A3B8LQ71-F1
#
_cell.length_a   1.000
_cell.length_b   1.000
_cell.length_c   1.000
_cell.angle_alpha   90.00
_cell.angle_beta   90.00
_cell.angle_gamma   90.00
#
_symmetry.space_group_name_H-M   'P 1'
#
loop_
_entity.id
_entity.type
_entity.pdbx_description
1 polymer ?
#
loop_
_entity_poly.entity_id
_entity_poly.type
_entity_poly.pdbx_seq_one_letter_code
_entity_poly.pdbx_strand_id
1 'polypeptide(L)' 'MKITGLECLHANAGFRNFDFLKISTDEGLVGWSEYNESFGGMGVTEVINNLATMMNAHFCAVVPNFRIMEIDCDFVP' A
#
# COMPACT_ATOMS: atom_id res chain seq x y z
N MET A 1 -16.09 -9.22 6.56
CA MET A 1 -15.27 -8.61 5.48
C MET A 1 -15.30 -7.10 5.64
N LYS A 2 -14.60 -6.61 6.65
CA LYS A 2 -14.36 -5.19 6.97
C LYS A 2 -12.86 -4.98 7.14
N ILE A 3 -12.33 -3.87 6.64
CA ILE A 3 -10.96 -3.47 6.93
C ILE A 3 -10.89 -2.98 8.39
N THR A 4 -9.91 -3.48 9.14
CA THR A 4 -9.66 -3.15 10.55
C THR A 4 -8.39 -2.34 10.75
N GLY A 5 -7.48 -2.35 9.77
CA GLY A 5 -6.23 -1.60 9.86
C GLY A 5 -5.63 -1.33 8.50
N LEU A 6 -5.02 -0.16 8.37
CA LEU A 6 -4.23 0.24 7.22
C LEU A 6 -2.93 0.89 7.73
N GLU A 7 -1.80 0.36 7.31
CA GLU A 7 -0.48 0.76 7.79
C GLU A 7 0.43 1.01 6.59
N CYS A 8 0.98 2.22 6.51
CA CYS A 8 2.09 2.56 5.61
C CYS A 8 3.41 2.28 6.34
N LEU A 9 4.24 1.43 5.76
CA LEU A 9 5.50 0.96 6.33
C LEU A 9 6.63 1.34 5.39
N HIS A 10 7.75 1.77 5.95
CA HIS A 10 8.91 2.21 5.17
C HIS A 10 10.13 1.40 5.59
N ALA A 11 10.84 0.84 4.63
CA ALA A 11 12.09 0.13 4.84
C ALA A 11 13.22 0.84 4.08
N ASN A 12 14.31 1.14 4.78
CA ASN A 12 15.48 1.75 4.15
C ASN A 12 16.15 0.74 3.19
N ALA A 13 16.21 1.08 1.89
CA ALA A 13 16.83 0.30 0.84
C ALA A 13 18.10 0.97 0.27
N GLY A 14 18.78 1.79 1.08
CA GLY A 14 20.02 2.47 0.73
C GLY A 14 19.79 3.82 0.07
N PHE A 15 19.71 3.83 -1.27
CA PHE A 15 19.55 5.08 -2.03
C PHE A 15 18.08 5.55 -2.12
N ARG A 16 17.14 4.67 -1.77
CA ARG A 16 15.70 4.94 -1.67
C ARG A 16 15.08 4.16 -0.52
N ASN A 17 13.85 4.49 -0.16
CA ASN A 17 13.03 3.64 0.68
C ASN A 17 12.21 2.68 -0.19
N PHE A 18 11.95 1.49 0.33
CA PHE A 18 10.83 0.67 -0.11
C PHE A 18 9.63 0.97 0.77
N ASP A 19 8.51 1.29 0.14
CA ASP A 19 7.31 1.70 0.82
C ASP A 19 6.24 0.60 0.64
N PHE A 20 5.63 0.19 1.76
CA PHE A 20 4.66 -0.90 1.77
C PHE A 20 3.35 -0.44 2.38
N LEU A 21 2.25 -0.88 1.78
CA LEU A 21 0.91 -0.73 2.31
C LEU A 21 0.42 -2.09 2.82
N LYS A 22 0.13 -2.16 4.11
CA LYS A 22 -0.47 -3.31 4.75
C LYS A 22 -1.93 -3.03 5.08
N ILE A 23 -2.81 -3.95 4.73
CA ILE A 23 -4.25 -3.87 5.02
C ILE A 23 -4.66 -5.11 5.79
N SER A 24 -5.34 -4.92 6.92
CA SER A 24 -5.86 -6.00 7.78
C SER A 24 -7.38 -6.01 7.79
N THR A 25 -7.99 -7.18 7.91
CA THR A 25 -9.46 -7.33 7.95
C THR A 25 -9.97 -8.00 9.23
N ASP A 26 -11.28 -7.91 9.47
CA ASP A 26 -11.99 -8.57 10.58
C ASP A 26 -12.07 -10.10 10.46
N GLU A 27 -11.75 -10.64 9.28
CA GLU A 27 -11.67 -12.07 9.00
C GLU A 27 -10.24 -12.61 9.16
N GLY A 28 -9.29 -11.77 9.58
CA GLY A 28 -7.88 -12.16 9.78
C GLY A 28 -7.06 -12.24 8.48
N LEU A 29 -7.60 -11.75 7.35
CA LEU A 29 -6.84 -11.64 6.10
C LEU A 29 -5.93 -10.41 6.16
N VAL A 30 -4.73 -10.56 5.60
CA VAL A 30 -3.75 -9.47 5.47
C VAL A 30 -3.33 -9.33 4.01
N GLY A 31 -3.59 -8.16 3.43
CA GLY A 31 -3.14 -7.77 2.11
C GLY A 31 -1.88 -6.90 2.19
N TRP A 32 -1.01 -7.06 1.21
CA TRP A 32 0.22 -6.28 1.07
C TRP A 32 0.33 -5.70 -0.33
N SER A 33 0.82 -4.47 -0.40
CA SER A 33 1.27 -3.82 -1.63
C SER A 33 2.61 -3.16 -1.38
N GLU A 34 3.43 -3.12 -2.42
CA GLU A 34 4.54 -2.17 -2.51
C GLU A 34 4.05 -0.92 -3.24
N TYR A 35 4.60 0.24 -2.89
CA TYR A 35 4.46 1.48 -3.62
C TYR A 35 5.77 2.26 -3.55
N ASN A 36 5.88 3.34 -4.31
CA ASN A 36 7.08 4.15 -4.36
C ASN A 36 6.84 5.63 -4.05
N GLU A 37 7.56 6.19 -3.07
CA GLU A 37 7.63 7.65 -2.87
C GLU A 37 8.88 8.30 -3.49
N SER A 38 9.93 7.52 -3.74
CA SER A 38 11.27 8.03 -4.04
C SER A 38 11.48 8.48 -5.50
N PHE A 39 10.68 7.99 -6.44
CA PHE A 39 10.75 8.28 -7.88
C PHE A 39 9.53 9.08 -8.35
N GLY A 40 9.47 10.35 -7.94
CA GLY A 40 8.39 11.25 -8.35
C GLY A 40 7.04 11.02 -7.67
N GLY A 41 6.98 10.06 -6.72
CA GLY A 41 5.80 9.72 -5.92
C GLY A 41 5.73 10.41 -4.55
N MET A 42 6.45 11.52 -4.35
CA MET A 42 6.42 12.22 -3.04
C MET A 42 4.99 12.62 -2.67
N GLY A 43 4.50 12.14 -1.52
CA GLY A 43 3.16 12.42 -1.01
C GLY A 43 2.13 11.33 -1.29
N VAL A 44 2.53 10.22 -1.94
CA VAL A 44 1.66 9.06 -2.15
C VAL A 44 1.20 8.46 -0.82
N THR A 45 2.05 8.42 0.21
CA THR A 45 1.65 7.97 1.55
C THR A 45 0.50 8.81 2.11
N GLU A 46 0.55 10.13 1.94
CA GLU A 46 -0.48 11.04 2.44
C GLU A 46 -1.79 10.88 1.67
N VAL A 47 -1.71 10.66 0.35
CA VAL A 47 -2.87 10.35 -0.49
C VAL A 47 -3.50 9.03 -0.08
N ILE A 48 -2.70 7.98 0.18
CA ILE A 48 -3.19 6.68 0.68
C ILE A 48 -3.88 6.84 2.03
N ASN A 49 -3.32 7.59 2.97
CA ASN A 49 -3.93 7.82 4.29
C ASN A 49 -5.29 8.53 4.19
N ASN A 50 -5.39 9.56 3.33
CA ASN A 50 -6.63 10.29 3.13
C ASN A 50 -7.68 9.46 2.38
N LEU A 51 -7.26 8.74 1.34
CA LEU A 51 -8.14 7.85 0.58
C LEU A 51 -8.59 6.64 1.38
N ALA A 52 -7.77 6.10 2.28
CA ALA A 52 -8.13 4.98 3.16
C ALA A 52 -9.43 5.26 3.93
N THR A 53 -9.58 6.50 4.41
CA THR A 53 -10.78 6.95 5.11
C THR A 53 -12.03 6.90 4.20
N MET A 54 -11.88 7.16 2.90
CA MET A 54 -12.97 7.08 1.91
C MET A 54 -13.18 5.69 1.30
N MET A 55 -12.12 4.91 1.12
CA MET A 55 -12.11 3.65 0.35
C MET A 55 -12.52 2.43 1.19
N ASN A 56 -12.68 2.57 2.51
CA ASN A 56 -13.14 1.51 3.41
C ASN A 56 -14.48 0.86 2.96
N ALA A 57 -15.33 1.60 2.24
CA ALA A 57 -16.59 1.09 1.69
C ALA A 57 -16.44 0.34 0.35
N HIS A 58 -15.49 0.73 -0.51
CA HIS A 58 -15.31 0.14 -1.85
C HIS A 58 -14.38 -1.07 -1.85
N PHE A 59 -13.35 -1.08 -0.99
CA PHE A 59 -12.36 -2.15 -0.98
C PHE A 59 -12.91 -3.47 -0.41
N CYS A 60 -13.86 -3.41 0.54
CA CYS A 60 -14.61 -4.57 1.03
C CYS A 60 -15.45 -5.29 -0.02
N ALA A 61 -15.85 -4.60 -1.09
CA ALA A 61 -16.80 -5.13 -2.06
C ALA A 61 -16.11 -5.87 -3.22
N VAL A 62 -14.84 -5.60 -3.50
CA VAL A 62 -14.26 -5.95 -4.81
C VAL A 62 -13.26 -7.10 -4.75
N VAL A 63 -12.48 -7.30 -3.68
CA VAL A 63 -11.40 -8.31 -3.76
C VAL A 63 -11.02 -8.94 -2.40
N PRO A 64 -11.42 -10.19 -2.10
CA PRO A 64 -10.90 -10.92 -0.94
C PRO A 64 -9.43 -11.38 -1.08
N ASN A 65 -8.81 -11.17 -2.25
CA ASN A 65 -7.44 -11.61 -2.59
C ASN A 65 -6.67 -10.55 -3.40
N PHE A 66 -6.74 -9.27 -3.01
CA PHE A 66 -6.04 -8.21 -3.74
C PHE A 66 -4.55 -8.22 -3.45
N ARG A 67 -3.75 -8.44 -4.49
CA ARG A 67 -2.31 -8.21 -4.47
C ARG A 67 -2.02 -7.10 -5.47
N ILE A 68 -1.75 -5.89 -4.99
CA ILE A 68 -1.14 -4.86 -5.82
C ILE A 68 0.36 -5.12 -5.77
N MET A 69 0.94 -5.44 -6.91
CA MET A 69 2.38 -5.50 -7.10
C MET A 69 2.70 -4.39 -8.10
N GLU A 70 3.25 -3.28 -7.60
CA GLU A 70 3.90 -2.31 -8.47
C GLU A 70 5.24 -2.94 -8.90
N ILE A 71 5.43 -3.13 -10.20
CA ILE A 71 6.73 -3.53 -10.75
C ILE A 71 7.43 -2.24 -11.14
N ASP A 72 8.29 -1.75 -10.26
CA ASP A 72 9.21 -0.67 -10.58
C ASP A 72 10.45 -1.29 -11.25
N CYS A 73 10.67 -0.95 -12.52
CA CYS A 73 11.81 -1.46 -13.27
C CYS A 73 12.99 -0.50 -13.04
N ASP A 74 13.76 -0.73 -11.98
CA ASP A 74 14.98 0.03 -11.73
C ASP A 74 15.97 -0.21 -12.88
N PHE A 75 16.22 0.82 -13.69
CA PHE A 75 17.38 0.81 -14.59
C PHE A 75 18.64 1.03 -13.75
N VAL A 76 19.37 -0.06 -13.52
CA VAL A 76 20.73 -0.03 -12.95
C VAL A 76 21.72 0.33 -14.07
N PRO A 77 22.61 1.33 -13.91
CA PRO A 77 23.71 1.59 -14.85
C PRO A 77 24.71 0.44 -14.94
#